data_AF-A0A6N9V4N1-F1
#
_entry.id   AF-A0A6N9V4N1-F1
#
_cell.length_a   1.000
_cell.length_b   1.000
_cell.length_c   1.000
_cell.angle_alpha   90.00
_cell.angle_beta   90.00
_cell.angle_gamma   90.00
#
_symmetry.space_group_name_H-M   'P 1'
#
loop_
_entity.id
_entity.type
_entity.pdbx_description
1 polymer ?
#
loop_
_entity_poly.entity_id
_entity_poly.type
_entity_poly.pdbx_seq_one_letter_code
_entity_poly.pdbx_strand_id
1 'polypeptide(L)'
;MDDYPLLNLFLTMLYLFFWVLWFFLLFKVITDLFRDHTLNGWAKAGWLIFVILLPYLGVLVYLIVRGRSMHERDAKVAKDSEAAFRQYVREAANSEGPAAGTSHVNDLAKLAELRDKGAINPDEYERAKAKLLA
;
A
#
# COMPACT_ATOMS: atom_id res chain seq x y z
N MET A 1 32.31 -19.03 -51.01
CA MET A 1 30.95 -18.96 -50.42
C MET A 1 31.13 -19.56 -49.06
N ASP A 2 31.49 -18.73 -48.08
CA ASP A 2 31.82 -19.24 -46.75
C ASP A 2 30.53 -19.77 -46.14
N ASP A 3 30.48 -21.08 -45.92
CA ASP A 3 29.38 -21.73 -45.21
C ASP A 3 29.24 -21.01 -43.87
N TYR A 4 28.12 -20.31 -43.67
CA TYR A 4 27.82 -19.69 -42.39
C TYR A 4 27.23 -20.80 -41.51
N PRO A 5 28.03 -21.44 -40.63
CA PRO A 5 27.56 -22.60 -39.89
C PRO A 5 26.32 -22.20 -39.08
N LEU A 6 25.36 -23.12 -38.94
CA LEU A 6 24.11 -22.87 -38.21
C LEU A 6 24.35 -22.27 -36.82
N LEU A 7 25.46 -22.63 -36.19
CA LEU A 7 25.92 -22.07 -34.92
C LEU A 7 26.22 -20.57 -35.02
N ASN A 8 26.91 -20.10 -36.07
CA ASN A 8 27.16 -18.67 -36.29
C ASN A 8 25.86 -17.91 -36.56
N LEU A 9 24.93 -18.48 -37.33
CA LEU A 9 23.61 -17.87 -37.55
C LEU A 9 22.83 -17.74 -36.22
N PHE A 10 22.82 -18.81 -35.43
CA PHE A 10 22.20 -18.84 -34.11
C PHE A 10 22.82 -17.80 -33.17
N LEU A 11 24.16 -17.74 -33.07
CA LEU A 11 24.85 -16.75 -32.25
C LEU A 11 24.61 -15.32 -32.74
N THR A 12 24.52 -15.10 -34.05
CA THR A 12 24.21 -13.78 -34.62
C THR A 12 22.78 -13.34 -34.29
N MET A 13 21.81 -14.26 -34.39
CA MET A 13 20.42 -14.01 -33.97
C MET A 13 20.33 -13.75 -32.45
N LEU A 14 21.06 -14.52 -31.64
CA LEU A 14 21.12 -14.34 -30.19
C LEU A 14 21.74 -12.98 -29.82
N TYR A 15 22.83 -12.60 -30.49
CA TYR A 15 23.48 -11.30 -30.33
C TYR A 15 22.54 -10.16 -30.70
N LEU A 16 21.81 -10.29 -31.82
CA LEU A 16 20.80 -9.33 -32.26
C LEU A 16 19.63 -9.25 -31.26
N PHE A 17 19.17 -10.37 -30.72
CA PHE A 17 18.16 -10.40 -29.66
C PHE A 17 18.62 -9.64 -28.41
N PHE A 18 19.85 -9.86 -27.94
CA PHE A 18 20.40 -9.11 -26.81
C PHE A 18 20.53 -7.61 -27.12
N TRP A 19 20.87 -7.24 -28.36
CA TRP A 19 20.89 -5.85 -28.80
C TRP A 19 19.51 -5.19 -28.78
N VAL A 20 18.48 -5.87 -29.28
CA VAL A 20 17.10 -5.38 -29.24
C VAL A 20 16.58 -5.30 -27.81
N LEU A 21 16.84 -6.34 -27.00
CA LEU A 21 16.51 -6.37 -25.57
C LEU A 21 17.19 -5.20 -24.84
N TRP A 22 18.44 -4.90 -25.17
CA TRP A 22 19.19 -3.79 -24.59
C TRP A 22 18.53 -2.45 -24.88
N PHE A 23 18.19 -2.18 -26.15
CA PHE A 23 17.45 -0.96 -26.50
C PHE A 23 16.10 -0.88 -25.81
N PHE A 24 15.38 -2.00 -25.73
CA PHE A 24 14.09 -2.05 -25.04
C PHE A 24 14.24 -1.69 -23.55
N LEU A 25 15.25 -2.24 -22.86
CA LEU A 25 15.54 -1.90 -21.47
C LEU A 25 15.95 -0.44 -21.32
N LEU A 26 16.74 0.10 -22.25
CA LEU A 26 17.12 1.52 -22.28
C LEU A 26 15.87 2.40 -22.35
N PHE A 27 14.97 2.17 -23.31
CA PHE A 27 13.72 2.94 -23.41
C PHE A 27 12.81 2.76 -22.19
N LYS A 28 12.73 1.55 -21.63
CA LYS A 28 11.96 1.27 -20.43
C LYS A 28 12.49 2.06 -19.23
N VAL A 29 13.80 2.02 -18.98
CA VAL A 29 14.45 2.75 -17.87
C VAL A 29 14.28 4.25 -18.04
N ILE A 30 14.46 4.77 -19.25
CA ILE A 30 14.23 6.18 -19.58
C ILE A 30 12.78 6.56 -19.23
N THR A 31 11.80 5.82 -19.72
CA THR A 31 10.38 6.08 -19.47
C THR A 31 10.04 6.04 -17.97
N ASP A 32 10.58 5.06 -17.26
CA ASP A 32 10.37 4.87 -15.82
C ASP A 32 11.05 5.94 -14.96
N LEU A 33 12.12 6.55 -15.47
CA LEU A 33 12.82 7.69 -14.87
C LEU A 33 12.06 9.00 -15.11
N PHE A 34 11.48 9.18 -16.30
CA PHE A 34 10.64 10.33 -16.61
C PHE A 34 9.32 10.30 -15.84
N ARG A 35 8.72 9.11 -15.65
CA ARG A 35 7.48 8.92 -14.91
C ARG A 35 7.62 9.22 -13.42
N ASP A 36 8.83 9.13 -12.87
CA ASP A 36 9.11 9.55 -11.51
C ASP A 36 9.36 11.06 -11.45
N HIS A 37 8.29 11.80 -11.18
CA HIS A 37 8.28 13.25 -10.94
C HIS A 37 8.94 13.70 -9.63
N THR A 38 9.34 12.77 -8.75
CA THR A 38 9.97 13.12 -7.46
C THR A 38 11.49 13.31 -7.57
N LEU A 39 12.11 12.87 -8.68
CA LEU A 39 13.55 12.95 -8.90
C LEU A 39 13.99 14.26 -9.56
N ASN A 40 15.05 14.85 -9.00
CA ASN A 40 15.65 16.10 -9.46
C ASN A 40 16.21 15.97 -10.90
N GLY A 41 15.98 16.96 -11.76
CA GLY A 41 16.24 16.86 -13.21
C GLY A 41 17.71 16.57 -13.57
N TRP A 42 18.65 17.04 -12.76
CA TRP A 42 20.08 16.77 -12.92
C TRP A 42 20.45 15.31 -12.67
N ALA A 43 19.79 14.65 -11.72
CA ALA A 43 19.97 13.22 -11.49
C ALA A 43 19.47 12.41 -12.70
N LYS A 44 18.39 12.86 -13.35
CA LYS A 44 17.88 12.22 -14.56
C LYS A 44 18.86 12.29 -15.73
N ALA A 45 19.45 13.47 -15.96
CA ALA A 45 20.41 13.68 -17.04
C ALA A 45 21.70 12.86 -16.86
N GLY A 46 22.26 12.86 -15.64
CA GLY A 46 23.44 12.04 -15.32
C GLY A 46 23.18 10.54 -15.49
N TRP A 47 21.98 10.10 -15.11
CA TRP A 47 21.57 8.70 -15.27
C TRP A 47 21.46 8.27 -16.72
N LEU A 48 20.90 9.14 -17.57
CA LEU A 48 20.77 8.90 -19.00
C LEU A 48 22.14 8.69 -19.65
N ILE A 49 23.10 9.57 -19.36
CA ILE A 49 24.47 9.51 -19.89
C ILE A 49 25.17 8.22 -19.43
N PHE A 50 24.99 7.85 -18.16
CA PHE A 50 25.61 6.66 -17.59
C PHE A 50 25.06 5.36 -18.20
N VAL A 51 23.75 5.26 -18.42
CA VAL A 51 23.09 4.10 -19.06
C VAL A 51 23.47 3.99 -20.54
N ILE A 52 23.66 5.11 -21.25
CA ILE A 52 24.09 5.14 -22.64
C ILE A 52 25.54 4.67 -22.79
N LEU A 53 26.44 5.13 -21.91
CA LEU A 53 27.87 4.80 -21.99
C LEU A 53 28.21 3.41 -21.47
N LEU A 54 27.50 2.91 -20.46
CA LEU A 54 27.83 1.66 -19.78
C LEU A 54 26.58 0.79 -19.57
N PRO A 55 26.18 0.00 -20.59
CA PRO A 55 25.02 -0.91 -20.55
C PRO A 55 24.88 -1.75 -19.30
N TYR A 56 25.96 -2.46 -18.94
CA TYR A 56 25.96 -3.42 -17.84
C TYR A 56 26.07 -2.72 -16.47
N LEU A 57 26.80 -1.60 -16.41
CA LEU A 57 26.96 -0.82 -15.19
C LEU A 57 25.67 -0.04 -14.88
N GLY A 58 24.97 0.47 -15.89
CA GLY A 58 23.70 1.17 -15.75
C GLY A 58 22.63 0.31 -15.09
N VAL A 59 22.51 -0.97 -15.46
CA VAL A 59 21.57 -1.91 -14.83
C VAL A 59 21.96 -2.20 -13.37
N LEU A 60 23.25 -2.42 -13.09
CA LEU A 60 23.72 -2.69 -11.72
C LEU A 60 23.49 -1.51 -10.78
N VAL A 61 23.85 -0.29 -11.19
CA VAL A 61 23.64 0.89 -10.36
C VAL A 61 22.14 1.21 -10.28
N TYR A 62 21.34 0.91 -11.30
CA TYR A 62 19.87 1.06 -11.24
C TYR A 62 19.26 0.18 -10.17
N LEU A 63 19.69 -1.07 -10.06
CA LEU A 63 19.24 -1.96 -9.00
C LEU A 63 19.67 -1.45 -7.61
N ILE A 64 20.86 -0.86 -7.47
CA ILE A 64 21.33 -0.30 -6.19
C ILE A 64 20.50 0.94 -5.79
N VAL A 65 20.26 1.85 -6.72
CA VAL A 65 19.52 3.10 -6.45
C VAL A 65 18.02 2.84 -6.29
N ARG A 66 17.42 2.03 -7.19
CA ARG A 66 15.98 1.74 -7.21
C ARG A 66 15.58 0.67 -6.19
N GLY A 67 16.47 -0.25 -5.81
CA GLY A 67 16.20 -1.28 -4.80
C GLY A 67 15.85 -0.70 -3.43
N ARG A 68 16.39 0.48 -3.11
CA ARG A 68 16.07 1.21 -1.87
C ARG A 68 14.64 1.78 -1.86
N SER A 69 14.11 2.16 -3.02
CA SER A 69 12.73 2.67 -3.14
C SER A 69 11.65 1.59 -2.96
N MET A 70 12.01 0.31 -3.18
CA MET A 70 11.10 -0.82 -2.96
C MET A 70 10.91 -1.08 -1.47
N HIS A 71 12.01 -1.06 -0.70
CA HIS A 71 11.95 -1.21 0.76
C HIS A 71 11.22 -0.06 1.48
N GLU A 72 11.40 1.18 1.04
CA GLU A 72 10.70 2.32 1.65
C GLU A 72 9.19 2.32 1.34
N ARG A 73 8.79 1.88 0.14
CA ARG A 73 7.38 1.73 -0.22
C ARG A 73 6.72 0.58 0.51
N ASP A 74 7.39 -0.56 0.65
CA ASP A 74 6.85 -1.70 1.40
C ASP A 74 6.69 -1.37 2.88
N ALA A 75 7.65 -0.63 3.48
CA ALA A 75 7.53 -0.15 4.85
C ALA A 75 6.39 0.85 5.02
N LYS A 76 6.14 1.72 4.02
CA LYS A 76 5.02 2.66 4.05
C LYS A 76 3.67 1.96 3.88
N VAL A 77 3.57 1.01 2.95
CA VAL A 77 2.37 0.19 2.73
C VAL A 77 2.05 -0.67 3.95
N ALA A 78 3.07 -1.23 4.62
CA ALA A 78 2.90 -1.96 5.88
C ALA A 78 2.42 -1.05 7.02
N LYS A 79 2.93 0.18 7.11
CA LYS A 79 2.46 1.16 8.11
C LYS A 79 1.02 1.61 7.84
N ASP A 80 0.67 1.85 6.58
CA ASP A 80 -0.68 2.28 6.18
C ASP A 80 -1.70 1.14 6.39
N SER A 81 -1.34 -0.11 6.10
CA SER A 81 -2.20 -1.27 6.36
C SER A 81 -2.40 -1.53 7.86
N GLU A 82 -1.36 -1.38 8.68
CA GLU A 82 -1.50 -1.44 10.14
C GLU A 82 -2.38 -0.32 10.69
N ALA A 83 -2.29 0.90 10.14
CA ALA A 83 -3.12 2.02 10.57
C ALA A 83 -4.60 1.78 10.24
N ALA A 84 -4.89 1.28 9.03
CA ALA A 84 -6.23 0.90 8.62
C ALA A 84 -6.78 -0.27 9.46
N PHE A 85 -5.95 -1.28 9.75
CA PHE A 85 -6.33 -2.40 10.62
C PHE A 85 -6.59 -1.94 12.06
N ARG A 86 -5.76 -1.06 12.63
CA ARG A 86 -6.00 -0.47 13.96
C ARG A 86 -7.28 0.36 14.02
N GLN A 87 -7.61 1.10 12.95
CA GLN A 87 -8.89 1.80 12.85
C GLN A 87 -10.05 0.81 12.79
N TYR A 88 -9.96 -0.21 11.95
CA TYR A 88 -10.98 -1.26 11.85
C TYR A 88 -11.18 -1.99 13.19
N VAL A 89 -10.10 -2.37 13.89
CA VAL A 89 -10.17 -3.01 15.21
C VAL A 89 -10.69 -2.05 16.27
N ARG A 90 -10.35 -0.76 16.23
CA ARG A 90 -10.89 0.22 17.20
C ARG A 90 -12.37 0.47 16.95
N GLU A 91 -12.79 0.55 15.70
CA GLU A 91 -14.18 0.72 15.31
C GLU A 91 -14.99 -0.53 15.60
N ALA A 92 -14.47 -1.71 15.28
CA ALA A 92 -15.03 -3.02 15.64
C ALA A 92 -15.03 -3.25 17.17
N ALA A 93 -14.02 -2.84 17.91
CA ALA A 93 -14.01 -2.93 19.38
C ALA A 93 -14.99 -1.92 20.01
N ASN A 94 -15.17 -0.75 19.38
CA ASN A 94 -16.21 0.21 19.77
C ASN A 94 -17.61 -0.28 19.38
N SER A 95 -17.75 -1.19 18.40
CA SER A 95 -19.03 -1.76 17.98
C SER A 95 -19.30 -3.15 18.57
N GLU A 96 -18.32 -3.88 19.11
CA GLU A 96 -18.47 -5.28 19.56
C GLU A 96 -17.73 -5.67 20.87
N GLY A 97 -17.46 -4.75 21.82
CA GLY A 97 -17.14 -5.16 23.20
C GLY A 97 -16.92 -4.04 24.21
N PRO A 98 -16.89 -4.33 25.53
CA PRO A 98 -18.01 -4.56 26.45
C PRO A 98 -18.89 -3.31 26.72
N ALA A 99 -18.99 -2.37 25.76
CA ALA A 99 -19.82 -1.17 25.89
C ALA A 99 -21.33 -1.46 25.90
N ALA A 100 -21.79 -2.63 25.47
CA ALA A 100 -23.20 -3.01 25.64
C ALA A 100 -23.57 -3.04 27.14
N GLY A 101 -22.79 -3.73 27.98
CA GLY A 101 -23.05 -3.78 29.42
C GLY A 101 -22.97 -2.41 30.11
N THR A 102 -21.97 -1.58 29.76
CA THR A 102 -21.82 -0.25 30.37
C THR A 102 -22.82 0.77 29.84
N SER A 103 -23.19 0.71 28.54
CA SER A 103 -24.23 1.56 27.96
C SER A 103 -25.60 1.20 28.54
N HIS A 104 -25.96 -0.09 28.57
CA HIS A 104 -27.23 -0.52 29.17
C HIS A 104 -27.33 -0.16 30.65
N VAL A 105 -26.23 -0.25 31.41
CA VAL A 105 -26.19 0.19 32.83
C VAL A 105 -26.35 1.71 32.96
N ASN A 106 -25.69 2.51 32.11
CA ASN A 106 -25.87 3.97 32.09
C ASN A 106 -27.29 4.38 31.65
N ASP A 107 -27.88 3.68 30.70
CA ASP A 107 -29.24 3.92 30.21
C ASP A 107 -30.30 3.53 31.26
N LEU A 108 -30.07 2.43 32.00
CA LEU A 108 -30.88 2.03 33.16
C LEU A 108 -30.81 3.06 34.30
N ALA A 109 -29.62 3.59 34.60
CA ALA A 109 -29.45 4.63 35.61
C ALA A 109 -30.19 5.92 35.24
N LYS A 110 -30.15 6.32 33.96
CA LYS A 110 -30.86 7.48 33.44
C LYS A 110 -32.39 7.31 33.46
N LEU A 111 -32.88 6.10 33.17
CA LEU A 111 -34.30 5.77 33.29
C LEU A 111 -34.80 5.85 34.74
N ALA A 112 -34.01 5.39 35.71
CA ALA A 112 -34.36 5.49 37.13
C ALA A 112 -34.45 6.96 37.58
N GLU A 113 -33.52 7.80 37.14
CA GLU A 113 -33.53 9.23 37.44
C GLU A 113 -34.75 9.95 36.85
N LEU A 114 -35.18 9.58 35.64
CA LEU A 114 -36.38 10.14 35.00
C LEU A 114 -37.66 9.74 35.73
N ARG A 115 -37.72 8.53 36.29
CA ARG A 115 -38.83 8.08 37.14
C ARG A 115 -38.87 8.86 38.45
N ASP A 116 -37.73 9.04 39.12
CA ASP A 116 -37.63 9.76 40.39
C ASP A 116 -37.98 11.25 40.24
N LYS A 117 -37.69 11.83 39.06
CA LYS A 117 -38.10 13.18 38.68
C LYS A 117 -39.58 13.29 38.25
N GLY A 118 -40.31 12.18 38.20
CA GLY A 118 -41.72 12.13 37.79
C GLY A 118 -41.95 12.40 36.29
N ALA A 119 -40.89 12.30 35.46
CA ALA A 119 -40.97 12.55 34.03
C ALA A 119 -41.56 11.37 33.25
N ILE A 120 -41.54 10.17 33.83
CA ILE A 120 -42.11 8.94 33.25
C ILE A 120 -42.95 8.22 34.30
N ASN A 121 -44.01 7.55 33.85
CA ASN A 121 -44.87 6.77 34.75
C ASN A 121 -44.26 5.36 35.02
N PRO A 122 -44.74 4.63 36.04
CA PRO A 122 -44.21 3.31 36.39
C PRO A 122 -44.32 2.28 35.26
N ASP A 123 -45.40 2.33 34.48
CA ASP A 123 -45.65 1.39 33.38
C ASP A 123 -44.72 1.62 32.18
N GLU A 124 -44.37 2.88 31.90
CA GLU A 124 -43.40 3.29 30.88
C GLU A 124 -41.98 2.91 31.27
N TYR A 125 -41.63 3.05 32.54
CA TYR A 125 -40.34 2.63 33.06
C TYR A 125 -40.12 1.12 32.89
N GLU A 126 -41.09 0.28 33.29
CA GLU A 126 -40.96 -1.18 33.17
C GLU A 126 -40.89 -1.63 31.70
N ARG A 127 -41.62 -0.98 30.79
CA ARG A 127 -41.51 -1.26 29.34
C ARG A 127 -40.14 -0.89 28.77
N ALA A 128 -39.59 0.26 29.16
CA ALA A 128 -38.26 0.70 28.71
C ALA A 128 -37.14 -0.18 29.28
N LYS A 129 -37.25 -0.57 30.54
CA LYS A 129 -36.33 -1.50 31.21
C LYS A 129 -36.33 -2.87 30.55
N ALA A 130 -37.51 -3.43 30.27
CA ALA A 130 -37.63 -4.72 29.58
C ALA A 130 -36.99 -4.70 28.17
N LYS A 131 -37.08 -3.56 27.46
CA LYS A 131 -36.48 -3.38 26.13
C LYS A 131 -34.95 -3.24 26.16
N LEU A 132 -34.38 -2.74 27.25
CA LEU A 132 -32.93 -2.60 27.44
C LEU A 132 -32.25 -3.85 28.00
N LEU A 133 -33.02 -4.74 28.65
CA LEU A 133 -32.54 -6.00 29.23
C LEU A 133 -32.74 -7.21 28.31
N ALA A 134 -33.40 -7.03 27.17
CA ALA A 134 -33.62 -8.05 26.14
C ALA A 134 -32.51 -8.03 25.09
#